data_AF-A0A961XXK5-F1
#
_entry.id   AF-A0A961XXK5-F1
#
_cell.length_a   1.000
_cell.length_b   1.000
_cell.length_c   1.000
_cell.angle_alpha   90.00
_cell.angle_beta   90.00
_cell.angle_gamma   90.00
#
_symmetry.space_group_name_H-M   'P 1'
#
loop_
_entity.id
_entity.type
_entity.pdbx_description
1 polymer ?
#
loop_
_entity_poly.entity_id
_entity_poly.type
_entity_poly.pdbx_seq_one_letter_code
_entity_poly.pdbx_strand_id
1 'polypeptide(L)'
;METLAVPPPFAISISLLGVHGAILGIGDDLAEQYPLDRHSFKLPIQIIPAFGDDVYYRSALSPAVDALWNAVGFPTAEDFLANYNAEGEWAPNG
;
A
#
# COMPACT_ATOMS: atom_id res chain seq x y z
N MET A 1 -6.32 16.02 -16.80
CA MET A 1 -5.64 14.75 -16.46
C MET A 1 -4.79 14.37 -17.64
N GLU A 2 -3.48 14.30 -17.47
CA GLU A 2 -2.61 13.66 -18.46
C GLU A 2 -2.76 12.14 -18.33
N THR A 3 -3.03 11.47 -19.44
CA THR A 3 -3.09 10.00 -19.50
C THR A 3 -1.69 9.47 -19.73
N LEU A 4 -1.20 8.56 -18.87
CA LEU A 4 0.05 7.85 -19.13
C LEU A 4 -0.13 7.04 -20.42
N ALA A 5 0.60 7.39 -21.49
CA ALA A 5 0.58 6.68 -22.76
C ALA A 5 1.43 5.39 -22.73
N VAL A 6 1.25 4.58 -21.67
CA VAL A 6 2.01 3.35 -21.44
C VAL A 6 1.10 2.15 -21.71
N PRO A 7 1.35 1.36 -22.77
CA PRO A 7 0.55 0.18 -23.04
C PRO A 7 0.87 -0.95 -22.04
N PRO A 8 -0.12 -1.77 -21.67
CA PRO A 8 0.12 -2.97 -20.88
C PRO A 8 0.83 -4.08 -21.71
N PRO A 9 1.56 -5.00 -21.06
CA PRO A 9 1.78 -5.05 -19.61
C PRO A 9 2.81 -4.01 -19.15
N PHE A 10 2.61 -3.45 -17.97
CA PHE A 10 3.58 -2.54 -17.34
C PHE A 10 3.85 -2.93 -15.89
N ALA A 11 5.01 -2.53 -15.38
CA ALA A 11 5.41 -2.76 -14.00
C ALA A 11 5.33 -1.46 -13.21
N ILE A 12 4.81 -1.55 -11.99
CA ILE A 12 4.83 -0.46 -11.02
C ILE A 12 5.88 -0.81 -9.97
N SER A 13 6.84 0.09 -9.79
CA SER A 13 7.80 0.03 -8.68
C SER A 13 7.64 1.29 -7.84
N ILE A 14 7.31 1.12 -6.56
CA ILE A 14 7.17 2.22 -5.61
C ILE A 14 8.31 2.12 -4.62
N SER A 15 9.01 3.24 -4.42
CA SER A 15 10.05 3.36 -3.41
C SER A 15 9.78 4.60 -2.58
N LEU A 16 9.76 4.43 -1.26
CA LEU A 16 9.71 5.51 -0.30
C LEU A 16 11.14 5.88 0.06
N LEU A 17 11.50 7.16 -0.07
CA LEU A 17 12.85 7.67 0.18
C LEU A 17 12.82 8.65 1.35
N GLY A 18 13.88 8.68 2.15
CA GLY A 18 13.98 9.56 3.31
C GLY A 18 13.03 9.20 4.45
N VAL A 19 12.62 7.93 4.56
CA VAL A 19 11.58 7.49 5.49
C VAL A 19 12.08 7.04 6.86
N HIS A 20 13.37 7.21 7.15
CA HIS A 20 13.90 6.84 8.47
C HIS A 20 13.22 7.67 9.56
N GLY A 21 12.61 7.01 10.54
CA GLY A 21 11.86 7.67 11.62
C GLY A 21 10.41 8.02 11.24
N ALA A 22 9.97 7.73 10.02
CA ALA A 22 8.59 8.00 9.61
C ALA A 22 7.62 7.02 10.29
N ILE A 23 6.47 7.55 10.72
CA ILE A 23 5.38 6.81 11.36
C ILE A 23 4.23 6.76 10.36
N LEU A 24 3.55 5.60 10.28
CA LEU A 24 2.29 5.48 9.56
C LEU A 24 1.14 5.66 10.55
N GLY A 25 0.10 6.37 10.14
CA GLY A 25 -1.12 6.57 10.92
C GLY A 25 -2.34 6.29 10.05
N ILE A 26 -3.41 5.80 10.68
CA ILE A 26 -4.74 5.69 10.06
C ILE A 26 -5.68 6.54 10.91
N GLY A 27 -6.24 7.60 10.33
CA GLY A 27 -7.08 8.54 11.08
C GLY A 27 -6.30 9.28 12.16
N ASP A 28 -6.88 9.41 13.34
CA ASP A 28 -6.26 10.07 14.51
C ASP A 28 -5.34 9.12 15.31
N ASP A 29 -5.36 7.82 15.00
CA ASP A 29 -4.53 6.82 15.66
C ASP A 29 -3.19 6.67 14.93
N LEU A 30 -2.13 7.06 15.63
CA LEU A 30 -0.78 6.67 15.26
C LEU A 30 -0.64 5.19 15.59
N ALA A 31 -0.40 4.41 14.55
CA ALA A 31 -0.15 2.98 14.65
C ALA A 31 0.93 2.76 15.74
N GLU A 32 0.74 1.75 16.62
CA GLU A 32 1.70 1.42 17.70
C GLU A 32 3.14 1.54 17.19
N GLN A 33 3.93 2.31 17.93
CA GLN A 33 4.98 3.19 17.43
C GLN A 33 6.22 2.45 16.90
N TYR A 34 6.12 1.80 15.73
CA TYR A 34 7.29 1.24 15.04
C TYR A 34 7.64 2.11 13.83
N PRO A 35 8.44 3.18 14.03
CA PRO A 35 8.89 3.99 12.92
C PRO A 35 9.68 3.15 11.93
N LEU A 36 9.60 3.52 10.66
CA LEU A 36 10.43 2.92 9.62
C LEU A 36 11.91 3.08 9.98
N ASP A 37 12.61 1.97 10.14
CA ASP A 37 14.00 1.90 10.60
C ASP A 37 15.04 2.09 9.48
N ARG A 38 14.58 2.45 8.28
CA ARG A 38 15.37 2.45 7.04
C ARG A 38 15.24 3.75 6.27
N HIS A 39 16.33 4.19 5.66
CA HIS A 39 16.35 5.43 4.85
C HIS A 39 15.56 5.32 3.56
N SER A 40 15.44 4.12 2.99
CA SER A 40 14.64 3.87 1.80
C SER A 40 13.89 2.56 1.97
N PHE A 41 12.64 2.54 1.54
CA PHE A 41 11.81 1.34 1.54
C PHE A 41 11.27 1.06 0.14
N LYS A 42 11.72 -0.06 -0.44
CA LYS A 42 11.30 -0.50 -1.77
C LYS A 42 10.12 -1.46 -1.61
N LEU A 43 8.98 -1.10 -2.18
CA LEU A 43 7.82 -1.98 -2.19
C LEU A 43 7.98 -3.06 -3.27
N PRO A 44 7.36 -4.24 -3.08
CA PRO A 44 7.29 -5.28 -4.10
C PRO A 44 6.79 -4.73 -5.45
N ILE A 45 7.48 -5.10 -6.52
CA ILE A 45 7.10 -4.72 -7.90
C ILE A 45 5.79 -5.42 -8.26
N GLN A 46 4.83 -4.65 -8.77
CA GLN A 46 3.55 -5.17 -9.25
C GLN A 46 3.52 -5.14 -10.77
N ILE A 47 3.07 -6.25 -11.39
CA ILE A 47 2.88 -6.33 -12.84
C ILE A 47 1.40 -6.14 -13.14
N ILE A 48 1.09 -5.14 -13.96
CA ILE A 48 -0.25 -4.84 -14.43
C ILE A 48 -0.40 -5.39 -15.86
N PRO A 49 -1.00 -6.58 -16.06
CA PRO A 49 -1.11 -7.21 -17.36
C PRO A 49 -2.12 -6.53 -18.29
N ALA A 50 -3.09 -5.80 -17.75
CA ALA A 50 -4.11 -5.08 -18.50
C ALA A 50 -4.64 -3.89 -17.70
N PHE A 51 -5.22 -2.91 -18.38
CA PHE A 51 -6.01 -1.88 -17.70
C PHE A 51 -7.27 -2.50 -17.10
N GLY A 52 -7.59 -2.12 -15.87
CA GLY A 52 -8.78 -2.56 -15.14
C GLY A 52 -9.51 -1.40 -14.49
N ASP A 53 -10.49 -1.74 -13.65
CA ASP A 53 -11.17 -0.80 -12.77
C ASP A 53 -10.38 -0.59 -11.47
N ASP A 54 -10.91 0.25 -10.58
CA ASP A 54 -10.27 0.56 -9.30
C ASP A 54 -10.14 -0.68 -8.40
N VAL A 55 -11.10 -1.61 -8.45
CA VAL A 55 -11.06 -2.86 -7.69
C VAL A 55 -9.86 -3.70 -8.13
N TYR A 56 -9.70 -3.85 -9.44
CA TYR A 56 -8.56 -4.54 -10.03
C TYR A 56 -7.22 -3.91 -9.62
N TYR A 57 -7.09 -2.58 -9.69
CA TYR A 57 -5.85 -1.90 -9.29
C TYR A 57 -5.57 -2.02 -7.79
N ARG A 58 -6.60 -1.96 -6.94
CA ARG A 58 -6.46 -2.18 -5.49
C ARG A 58 -5.90 -3.57 -5.22
N SER A 59 -6.50 -4.61 -5.79
CA SER A 59 -6.01 -5.99 -5.63
C SER A 59 -4.59 -6.17 -6.18
N ALA A 60 -4.27 -5.53 -7.31
CA ALA A 60 -2.93 -5.58 -7.89
C ALA A 60 -1.87 -4.87 -7.03
N LEU A 61 -2.26 -3.87 -6.22
CA LEU A 61 -1.36 -3.13 -5.34
C LEU A 61 -1.33 -3.65 -3.90
N SER A 62 -2.24 -4.54 -3.50
CA SER A 62 -2.29 -5.12 -2.15
C SER A 62 -0.94 -5.61 -1.63
N PRO A 63 -0.10 -6.35 -2.40
CA PRO A 63 1.18 -6.82 -1.87
C PRO A 63 2.16 -5.69 -1.53
N ALA A 64 2.05 -4.53 -2.20
CA ALA A 64 2.85 -3.35 -1.89
C ALA A 64 2.38 -2.69 -0.59
N VAL A 65 1.07 -2.64 -0.35
CA VAL A 65 0.49 -2.11 0.89
C VAL A 65 0.79 -3.03 2.07
N ASP A 66 0.65 -4.35 1.91
CA ASP A 66 1.00 -5.34 2.92
C ASP A 66 2.46 -5.23 3.34
N ALA A 67 3.38 -5.05 2.38
CA ALA A 67 4.79 -4.86 2.68
C ALA A 67 5.06 -3.59 3.50
N LEU A 68 4.33 -2.50 3.22
CA LEU A 68 4.40 -1.25 3.96
C LEU A 68 3.87 -1.40 5.39
N TRP A 69 2.78 -2.13 5.57
CA TRP A 69 2.19 -2.35 6.90
C TRP A 69 3.07 -3.24 7.78
N ASN A 70 3.58 -4.34 7.20
CA ASN A 70 4.56 -5.19 7.88
C ASN A 70 5.83 -4.44 8.29
N ALA A 71 6.21 -3.40 7.54
CA ALA A 71 7.41 -2.61 7.83
C ALA A 71 7.30 -1.78 9.11
N VAL A 72 6.09 -1.47 9.57
CA VAL A 72 5.81 -0.67 10.77
C VAL A 72 5.19 -1.51 11.88
N GLY A 73 5.53 -2.80 11.93
CA GLY A 73 5.19 -3.64 13.08
C GLY A 73 3.71 -4.03 13.17
N PHE A 74 2.96 -3.94 12.08
CA PHE A 74 1.62 -4.52 11.98
C PHE A 74 1.69 -5.87 11.25
N PRO A 75 1.81 -6.98 12.00
CA PRO A 75 2.10 -8.29 11.43
C PRO A 75 0.89 -8.93 10.73
N THR A 76 -0.32 -8.42 10.97
CA THR A 76 -1.54 -8.98 10.39
C THR A 76 -2.33 -7.92 9.66
N ALA A 77 -2.92 -8.34 8.55
CA ALA A 77 -3.87 -7.56 7.80
C ALA A 77 -5.17 -7.32 8.60
N GLU A 78 -5.37 -7.77 9.83
CA GLU A 78 -6.66 -7.64 10.54
C GLU A 78 -7.00 -6.18 10.89
N ASP A 79 -6.04 -5.36 11.34
CA ASP A 79 -6.25 -3.92 11.56
C ASP A 79 -6.40 -3.13 10.24
N PHE A 80 -5.85 -3.68 9.15
CA PHE A 80 -5.96 -3.14 7.81
C PHE A 80 -7.27 -3.57 7.11
N LEU A 81 -7.70 -4.83 7.29
CA LEU A 81 -8.95 -5.42 6.81
C LEU A 81 -10.14 -4.86 7.58
N ALA A 82 -9.95 -4.32 8.79
CA ALA A 82 -10.97 -3.46 9.39
C ALA A 82 -11.28 -2.25 8.49
N ASN A 83 -10.32 -1.78 7.68
CA ASN A 83 -10.51 -0.70 6.74
C ASN A 83 -10.86 -1.18 5.32
N TYR A 84 -11.18 -2.47 5.13
CA TYR A 84 -11.63 -3.01 3.84
C TYR A 84 -12.84 -3.93 3.99
N ASN A 85 -13.85 -3.79 3.15
CA ASN A 85 -14.99 -4.72 3.17
C ASN A 85 -14.61 -6.10 2.60
N ALA A 86 -15.53 -7.07 2.69
CA ALA A 86 -15.32 -8.44 2.18
C ALA A 86 -15.05 -8.48 0.67
N GLU A 87 -15.40 -7.40 -0.04
CA GLU A 87 -15.19 -7.18 -1.46
C GLU A 87 -13.82 -6.55 -1.78
N GLY A 88 -12.99 -6.26 -0.77
CA GLY A 88 -11.66 -5.67 -0.94
C GLY A 88 -11.67 -4.18 -1.28
N GLU A 89 -12.76 -3.47 -0.95
CA GLU A 89 -12.86 -2.02 -1.10
C GLU A 89 -12.48 -1.31 0.19
N TRP A 90 -11.75 -0.18 0.08
CA TRP A 90 -11.42 0.65 1.23
C TRP A 90 -12.71 1.17 1.90
N ALA A 91 -12.93 0.77 3.14
CA ALA A 91 -14.04 1.12 4.01
C ALA A 91 -13.48 1.39 5.41
N PRO A 92 -12.99 2.62 5.68
CA PRO A 92 -12.27 2.90 6.91
C PRO A 92 -13.19 2.72 8.13
N ASN A 93 -12.80 1.88 9.07
CA ASN A 93 -13.45 1.80 10.37
C ASN A 93 -12.84 2.89 11.24
N GLY A 94 -13.68 3.86 11.63
CA GLY A 94 -13.27 5.06 12.37
C GLY A 94 -12.92 4.84 13.83
#